data_AF-A0A7J3ZNG7-F1
#
_entry.id   AF-A0A7J3ZNG7-F1
#
_cell.length_a   1.000
_cell.length_b   1.000
_cell.length_c   1.000
_cell.angle_alpha   90.00
_cell.angle_beta   90.00
_cell.angle_gamma   90.00
#
_symmetry.space_group_name_H-M   'P 1'
#
loop_
_entity.id
_entity.type
_entity.pdbx_description
1 polymer ?
#
loop_
_entity_poly.entity_id
_entity_poly.type
_entity_poly.pdbx_seq_one_letter_code
_entity_poly.pdbx_strand_id
1 'polypeptide(L)'
;MGSKVYFVSANVPIDYIPRVPPTKWYTHSLVYQTKEMAGKLLGEIISPGDTVAVKIHFGERYTQYYIRPIYVRKVVDKTKELGGKPFVCDTLFSGGRVLYDEFGEALWSRRSLKEGLETAAMNGFTSETMGCPVIFADAPKGLKSVEFDINGTFIKKVYIAPAIAEADILLSLAHFKCHDVMSVGGALKNIGVGCQSKQGKWWIHHNAKLEIDQEKCNGCGECVSACPANAIILSNGKAQIIPEKCIDCAFCIDYCTQGAFKSRSFPDILEQEARIGEAAAGIVKFFGDKCVFINLAMDIVPLCD
;
A
#
# COMPACT_ATOMS: atom_id res chain seq x y z
N MET A 1 -19.87 -11.27 -14.78
CA MET A 1 -18.68 -11.84 -15.47
C MET A 1 -17.87 -12.61 -14.44
N GLY A 2 -17.45 -13.85 -14.72
CA GLY A 2 -16.61 -14.61 -13.80
C GLY A 2 -15.15 -14.15 -13.88
N SER A 3 -14.48 -14.02 -12.74
CA SER A 3 -13.04 -13.73 -12.69
C SER A 3 -12.24 -14.92 -13.21
N LYS A 4 -11.27 -14.68 -14.09
CA LYS A 4 -10.31 -15.71 -14.52
C LYS A 4 -9.25 -15.87 -13.43
N VAL A 5 -9.06 -17.10 -12.94
CA VAL A 5 -8.05 -17.43 -11.93
C VAL A 5 -7.02 -18.38 -12.54
N TYR A 6 -5.74 -18.04 -12.39
CA TYR A 6 -4.63 -18.85 -12.88
C TYR A 6 -3.77 -19.30 -11.70
N PHE A 7 -3.34 -20.56 -11.72
CA PHE A 7 -2.38 -21.11 -10.76
C PHE A 7 -1.09 -21.45 -11.47
N VAL A 8 0.04 -21.07 -10.88
CA VAL A 8 1.37 -21.40 -11.38
C VAL A 8 2.22 -21.87 -10.20
N SER A 9 2.76 -23.07 -10.34
CA SER A 9 3.75 -23.62 -9.41
C SER A 9 5.14 -23.38 -9.96
N ALA A 10 6.06 -22.98 -9.08
CA ALA A 10 7.49 -22.91 -9.38
C ALA A 10 8.27 -24.10 -8.77
N ASN A 11 7.55 -25.13 -8.31
CA ASN A 11 8.18 -26.37 -7.86
C ASN A 11 8.77 -27.10 -9.07
N VAL A 12 10.03 -27.48 -8.95
CA VAL A 12 10.78 -28.19 -9.98
C VAL A 12 10.85 -29.66 -9.60
N PRO A 13 10.25 -30.56 -10.38
CA PRO A 13 10.45 -31.99 -10.17
C PRO A 13 11.95 -32.36 -10.26
N ILE A 14 12.40 -33.30 -9.45
CA ILE A 14 13.81 -33.78 -9.45
C ILE A 14 14.24 -34.29 -10.84
N ASP A 15 13.30 -34.85 -11.61
CA ASP A 15 13.52 -35.37 -12.95
C ASP A 15 13.37 -34.33 -14.07
N TYR A 16 13.20 -33.04 -13.72
CA TYR A 16 13.03 -31.96 -14.68
C TYR A 16 14.33 -31.60 -15.41
N ILE A 17 15.45 -31.51 -14.70
CA ILE A 17 16.75 -31.07 -15.27
C ILE A 17 17.19 -31.95 -16.45
N PRO A 18 17.07 -33.29 -16.42
CA PRO A 18 17.39 -34.13 -17.57
C PRO A 18 16.43 -33.99 -18.77
N ARG A 19 15.22 -33.45 -18.57
CA ARG A 19 14.14 -33.41 -19.58
C ARG A 19 13.98 -32.07 -20.28
N VAL A 20 14.66 -31.03 -19.82
CA VAL A 20 14.56 -29.67 -20.38
C VAL A 20 15.88 -29.26 -21.02
N PRO A 21 15.85 -28.65 -22.23
CA PRO A 21 17.05 -28.16 -22.86
C PRO A 21 17.86 -27.25 -21.92
N PRO A 22 19.20 -27.32 -21.91
CA PRO A 22 20.04 -26.41 -21.12
C PRO A 22 19.80 -24.93 -21.40
N THR A 23 19.12 -24.56 -22.48
CA THR A 23 18.73 -23.19 -22.82
C THR A 23 17.41 -22.74 -22.19
N LYS A 24 16.67 -23.64 -21.53
CA LYS A 24 15.33 -23.40 -20.96
C LYS A 24 15.21 -23.74 -19.48
N TRP A 25 16.31 -24.09 -18.81
CA TRP A 25 16.29 -24.48 -17.40
C TRP A 25 15.59 -23.46 -16.51
N TYR A 26 15.75 -22.16 -16.74
CA TYR A 26 15.21 -21.08 -15.89
C TYR A 26 13.68 -20.91 -15.98
N THR A 27 13.01 -21.60 -16.92
CA THR A 27 11.59 -21.37 -17.19
C THR A 27 10.68 -21.81 -16.02
N HIS A 28 11.13 -22.65 -15.11
CA HIS A 28 10.37 -22.98 -13.89
C HIS A 28 10.49 -21.93 -12.78
N SER A 29 11.48 -21.03 -12.86
CA SER A 29 11.76 -20.08 -11.78
C SER A 29 10.57 -19.15 -11.54
N LEU A 30 10.34 -18.76 -10.29
CA LEU A 30 9.34 -17.74 -9.95
C LEU A 30 9.56 -16.43 -10.74
N VAL A 31 10.81 -16.10 -11.06
CA VAL A 31 11.17 -14.94 -11.88
C VAL A 31 10.54 -15.02 -13.27
N TYR A 32 10.73 -16.15 -13.97
CA TYR A 32 10.15 -16.36 -15.29
C TYR A 32 8.63 -16.48 -15.22
N GLN A 33 8.12 -17.25 -14.27
CA GLN A 33 6.69 -17.50 -14.11
C GLN A 33 5.90 -16.22 -13.77
N THR A 34 6.46 -15.33 -12.96
CA THR A 34 5.85 -14.02 -12.68
C THR A 34 5.76 -13.16 -13.94
N LYS A 35 6.81 -13.17 -14.77
CA LYS A 35 6.83 -12.47 -16.07
C LYS A 35 5.71 -12.96 -16.98
N GLU A 36 5.58 -14.28 -17.13
CA GLU A 36 4.60 -14.88 -18.02
C GLU A 36 3.17 -14.71 -17.50
N MET A 37 2.97 -14.75 -16.18
CA MET A 37 1.68 -14.45 -15.56
C MET A 37 1.26 -13.01 -15.84
N ALA A 38 2.15 -12.04 -15.64
CA ALA A 38 1.89 -10.65 -15.99
C ALA A 38 1.52 -10.52 -17.48
N GLY A 39 2.18 -11.28 -18.36
CA GLY A 39 1.88 -11.28 -19.79
C GLY A 39 0.46 -11.76 -20.11
N LYS A 40 0.04 -12.86 -19.47
CA LYS A 40 -1.32 -13.41 -19.63
C LYS A 40 -2.40 -12.46 -19.13
N LEU A 41 -2.18 -11.84 -17.98
CA LEU A 41 -3.16 -10.96 -17.36
C LEU A 41 -3.26 -9.61 -18.06
N LEU A 42 -2.12 -8.96 -18.33
CA LEU A 42 -2.10 -7.64 -18.96
C LEU A 42 -2.40 -7.70 -20.45
N GLY A 43 -2.00 -8.76 -21.15
CA GLY A 43 -2.17 -8.87 -22.60
C GLY A 43 -3.63 -8.83 -23.07
N GLU A 44 -4.59 -9.09 -22.18
CA GLU A 44 -6.03 -8.98 -22.48
C GLU A 44 -6.57 -7.54 -22.33
N ILE A 45 -5.90 -6.68 -21.54
CA ILE A 45 -6.45 -5.38 -21.14
C ILE A 45 -5.57 -4.18 -21.53
N ILE A 46 -4.30 -4.37 -21.82
CA ILE A 46 -3.34 -3.29 -22.08
C ILE A 46 -3.35 -2.85 -23.54
N SER A 47 -3.34 -1.53 -23.74
CA SER A 47 -3.15 -0.88 -25.04
C SER A 47 -1.81 -0.12 -25.07
N PRO A 48 -1.18 0.04 -26.26
CA PRO A 48 0.04 0.82 -26.38
C PRO A 48 -0.15 2.25 -25.86
N GLY A 49 0.71 2.65 -24.91
CA GLY A 49 0.67 3.96 -24.29
C GLY A 49 -0.04 4.01 -22.94
N ASP A 50 -0.82 2.98 -22.57
CA ASP A 50 -1.50 2.89 -21.27
C ASP A 50 -0.49 3.03 -20.13
N THR A 51 -0.79 3.89 -19.17
CA THR A 51 -0.07 3.99 -17.91
C THR A 51 -0.49 2.86 -16.97
N VAL A 52 0.49 2.19 -16.37
CA VAL A 52 0.23 1.02 -15.53
C VAL A 52 0.81 1.23 -14.13
N ALA A 53 -0.06 1.36 -13.14
CA ALA A 53 0.33 1.39 -11.74
C ALA A 53 0.67 -0.03 -11.28
N VAL A 54 1.96 -0.35 -11.13
CA VAL A 54 2.43 -1.60 -10.55
C VAL A 54 2.49 -1.40 -9.03
N LYS A 55 1.40 -1.71 -8.34
CA LYS A 55 1.26 -1.53 -6.90
C LYS A 55 1.93 -2.66 -6.14
N ILE A 56 2.88 -2.32 -5.29
CA ILE A 56 3.56 -3.24 -4.37
C ILE A 56 3.64 -2.64 -2.97
N HIS A 57 4.11 -3.41 -1.99
CA HIS A 57 4.58 -2.87 -0.70
C HIS A 57 6.11 -2.76 -0.78
N PHE A 58 6.68 -1.59 -0.49
CA PHE A 58 8.14 -1.39 -0.53
C PHE A 58 8.90 -2.05 0.63
N GLY A 59 8.19 -2.69 1.55
CA GLY A 59 8.75 -3.29 2.76
C GLY A 59 8.93 -2.26 3.87
N GLU A 60 9.31 -2.73 5.06
CA GLU A 60 9.77 -1.91 6.17
C GLU A 60 11.24 -2.19 6.46
N ARG A 61 11.88 -1.29 7.21
CA ARG A 61 13.26 -1.50 7.65
C ARG A 61 13.36 -2.80 8.44
N TYR A 62 14.48 -3.51 8.28
CA TYR A 62 14.79 -4.76 8.97
C TYR A 62 13.89 -5.97 8.62
N THR A 63 12.92 -5.82 7.71
CA THR A 63 12.12 -6.95 7.20
C THR A 63 12.80 -7.61 6.00
N GLN A 64 12.60 -8.92 5.82
CA GLN A 64 13.14 -9.66 4.67
C GLN A 64 12.06 -10.31 3.79
N TYR A 65 10.80 -10.29 4.26
CA TYR A 65 9.69 -11.04 3.67
C TYR A 65 8.88 -10.25 2.63
N TYR A 66 9.38 -9.10 2.18
CA TYR A 66 8.81 -8.35 1.07
C TYR A 66 9.09 -9.02 -0.29
N ILE A 67 8.34 -8.60 -1.33
CA ILE A 67 8.51 -9.14 -2.68
C ILE A 67 9.90 -8.82 -3.19
N ARG A 68 10.64 -9.84 -3.65
CA ARG A 68 11.99 -9.61 -4.17
C ARG A 68 11.94 -8.67 -5.39
N PRO A 69 12.80 -7.64 -5.47
CA PRO A 69 12.80 -6.65 -6.55
C PRO A 69 12.82 -7.25 -7.96
N ILE A 70 13.50 -8.39 -8.14
CA ILE A 70 13.59 -9.05 -9.45
C ILE A 70 12.22 -9.51 -10.00
N TYR A 71 11.27 -9.88 -9.15
CA TYR A 71 9.92 -10.25 -9.59
C TYR A 71 9.16 -9.04 -10.12
N VAL A 72 9.24 -7.92 -9.40
CA VAL A 72 8.65 -6.64 -9.81
C VAL A 72 9.27 -6.17 -11.12
N ARG A 73 10.60 -6.24 -11.26
CA ARG A 73 11.30 -5.89 -12.49
C ARG A 73 10.78 -6.69 -13.69
N LYS A 74 10.50 -7.99 -13.52
CA LYS A 74 9.96 -8.79 -14.63
C LYS A 74 8.53 -8.43 -15.01
N VAL A 75 7.70 -8.03 -14.06
CA VAL A 75 6.38 -7.44 -14.37
C VAL A 75 6.53 -6.14 -15.16
N VAL A 76 7.47 -5.27 -14.77
CA VAL A 76 7.77 -4.03 -15.48
C VAL A 76 8.26 -4.31 -16.91
N ASP A 77 9.22 -5.23 -17.09
CA ASP A 77 9.73 -5.63 -18.40
C ASP A 77 8.58 -6.12 -19.29
N LYS A 78 7.72 -7.00 -18.77
CA LYS A 78 6.57 -7.52 -19.53
C LYS A 78 5.55 -6.44 -19.86
N THR A 79 5.29 -5.52 -18.94
CA THR A 79 4.36 -4.40 -19.18
C THR A 79 4.84 -3.54 -20.36
N LYS A 80 6.15 -3.27 -20.43
CA LYS A 80 6.76 -2.55 -21.55
C LYS A 80 6.74 -3.33 -22.85
N GLU A 81 6.99 -4.64 -22.82
CA GLU A 81 6.87 -5.53 -23.99
C GLU A 81 5.48 -5.47 -24.62
N LEU A 82 4.45 -5.26 -23.81
CA LEU A 82 3.05 -5.11 -24.24
C LEU A 82 2.69 -3.65 -24.63
N GLY A 83 3.65 -2.72 -24.61
CA GLY A 83 3.46 -1.33 -25.02
C GLY A 83 3.00 -0.38 -23.91
N GLY A 84 2.89 -0.85 -22.67
CA GLY A 84 2.53 -0.03 -21.52
C GLY A 84 3.65 0.84 -20.98
N LYS A 85 3.28 1.85 -20.20
CA LYS A 85 4.15 2.78 -19.46
C LYS A 85 4.02 2.52 -17.96
N PRO A 86 4.79 1.57 -17.39
CA PRO A 86 4.69 1.23 -15.98
C PRO A 86 5.32 2.30 -15.10
N PHE A 87 4.77 2.44 -13.90
CA PHE A 87 5.46 2.98 -12.74
C PHE A 87 5.20 2.06 -11.55
N VAL A 88 6.23 1.81 -10.74
CA VAL A 88 6.09 1.02 -9.52
C VAL A 88 5.73 1.97 -8.40
N CYS A 89 4.70 1.64 -7.63
CA CYS A 89 4.23 2.52 -6.57
C CYS A 89 3.94 1.81 -5.25
N ASP A 90 4.01 2.62 -4.20
CA ASP A 90 3.42 2.37 -2.89
C ASP A 90 2.72 3.64 -2.39
N THR A 91 2.15 3.63 -1.20
CA THR A 91 1.54 4.80 -0.55
C THR A 91 2.09 4.99 0.86
N LEU A 92 2.16 6.25 1.30
CA LEU A 92 2.74 6.61 2.59
C LEU A 92 1.91 6.03 3.73
N PHE A 93 2.59 5.48 4.73
CA PHE A 93 1.96 4.98 5.94
C PHE A 93 1.15 6.09 6.64
N SER A 94 -0.04 5.74 7.13
CA SER A 94 -0.91 6.67 7.88
C SER A 94 -0.61 6.57 9.37
N GLY A 95 -0.66 7.71 10.07
CA GLY A 95 -0.09 7.88 11.41
C GLY A 95 -0.56 6.88 12.47
N GLY A 96 0.34 6.63 13.41
CA GLY A 96 0.23 5.74 14.57
C GLY A 96 1.55 5.84 15.34
N ARG A 97 1.52 5.70 16.67
CA ARG A 97 2.70 5.93 17.52
C ARG A 97 3.91 5.15 16.98
N VAL A 98 4.94 5.88 16.59
CA VAL A 98 6.16 5.33 16.01
C VAL A 98 6.85 4.45 17.04
N LEU A 99 7.14 3.22 16.62
CA LEU A 99 8.03 2.34 17.36
C LEU A 99 9.46 2.62 16.91
N TYR A 100 10.37 2.69 17.87
CA TYR A 100 11.79 2.92 17.64
C TYR A 100 12.58 1.70 18.11
N ASP A 101 13.67 1.39 17.43
CA ASP A 101 14.64 0.41 17.92
C ASP A 101 15.52 1.01 19.05
N GLU A 102 16.42 0.18 19.58
CA GLU A 102 17.34 0.57 20.65
C GLU A 102 18.34 1.68 20.27
N PHE A 103 18.51 1.94 18.96
CA PHE A 103 19.37 2.98 18.41
C PHE A 103 18.58 4.26 18.07
N GLY A 104 17.26 4.26 18.26
CA GLY A 104 16.38 5.39 17.97
C GLY A 104 15.94 5.48 16.51
N GLU A 105 16.09 4.41 15.72
CA GLU A 105 15.59 4.36 14.35
C GLU A 105 14.12 3.94 14.32
N ALA A 106 13.32 4.63 13.50
CA ALA A 106 11.90 4.30 13.34
C ALA A 106 11.74 2.94 12.65
N LEU A 107 10.99 2.02 13.28
CA LEU A 107 10.66 0.72 12.72
C LEU A 107 9.67 0.83 11.54
N TRP A 108 8.70 1.74 11.65
CA TRP A 108 7.79 2.10 10.55
C TRP A 108 8.31 3.32 9.80
N SER A 109 8.80 3.05 8.60
CA SER A 109 9.77 3.89 7.92
C SER A 109 9.22 4.59 6.67
N ARG A 110 7.95 4.39 6.32
CA ARG A 110 7.33 4.97 5.10
C ARG A 110 6.33 6.09 5.38
N ARG A 111 6.56 6.89 6.42
CA ARG A 111 5.61 7.91 6.93
C ARG A 111 5.69 9.23 6.16
N SER A 112 6.89 9.56 5.70
CA SER A 112 7.20 10.70 4.85
C SER A 112 7.80 10.23 3.52
N LEU A 113 7.76 11.09 2.50
CA LEU A 113 8.36 10.77 1.20
C LEU A 113 9.86 10.45 1.32
N LYS A 114 10.60 11.20 2.15
CA LYS A 114 12.03 10.99 2.34
C LYS A 114 12.30 9.60 2.92
N GLU A 115 11.76 9.32 4.10
CA GLU A 115 12.00 8.02 4.76
C GLU A 115 11.51 6.86 3.88
N GLY A 116 10.36 7.04 3.21
CA GLY A 116 9.81 6.02 2.34
C GLY A 116 10.70 5.70 1.15
N LEU A 117 11.28 6.70 0.49
CA LEU A 117 12.22 6.49 -0.62
C LEU A 117 13.54 5.87 -0.14
N GLU A 118 14.02 6.25 1.05
CA GLU A 118 15.19 5.63 1.67
C GLU A 118 14.94 4.13 1.93
N THR A 119 13.79 3.77 2.52
CA THR A 119 13.40 2.37 2.73
C THR A 119 13.23 1.61 1.42
N ALA A 120 12.56 2.21 0.43
CA ALA A 120 12.41 1.60 -0.89
C ALA A 120 13.78 1.31 -1.53
N ALA A 121 14.71 2.26 -1.46
CA ALA A 121 16.06 2.10 -1.99
C ALA A 121 16.86 1.03 -1.23
N MET A 122 16.80 1.00 0.11
CA MET A 122 17.42 -0.05 0.93
C MET A 122 16.94 -1.45 0.55
N ASN A 123 15.66 -1.57 0.21
CA ASN A 123 15.05 -2.83 -0.20
C ASN A 123 15.20 -3.13 -1.71
N GLY A 124 15.96 -2.32 -2.45
CA GLY A 124 16.25 -2.51 -3.87
C GLY A 124 15.17 -2.03 -4.83
N PHE A 125 14.20 -1.25 -4.36
CA PHE A 125 13.18 -0.61 -5.20
C PHE A 125 13.64 0.79 -5.60
N THR A 126 14.56 0.85 -6.55
CA THR A 126 14.96 2.11 -7.20
C THR A 126 14.50 2.15 -8.65
N SER A 127 14.48 3.35 -9.24
CA SER A 127 14.07 3.50 -10.64
C SER A 127 15.02 2.77 -11.60
N GLU A 128 16.30 2.65 -11.25
CA GLU A 128 17.32 1.93 -12.00
C GLU A 128 17.07 0.42 -11.94
N THR A 129 16.81 -0.10 -10.73
CA THR A 129 16.53 -1.53 -10.52
C THR A 129 15.23 -1.93 -11.21
N MET A 130 14.18 -1.12 -11.10
CA MET A 130 12.88 -1.37 -11.73
C MET A 130 12.88 -1.03 -13.22
N GLY A 131 13.76 -0.14 -13.67
CA GLY A 131 13.80 0.36 -15.04
C GLY A 131 12.65 1.29 -15.38
N CYS A 132 11.89 1.77 -14.40
CA CYS A 132 10.78 2.71 -14.56
C CYS A 132 10.64 3.55 -13.28
N PRO A 133 9.85 4.63 -13.27
CA PRO A 133 9.67 5.44 -12.07
C PRO A 133 9.21 4.61 -10.87
N VAL A 134 9.85 4.83 -9.72
CA VAL A 134 9.42 4.32 -8.41
C VAL A 134 8.91 5.49 -7.58
N ILE A 135 7.64 5.45 -7.17
CA ILE A 135 6.99 6.59 -6.52
C ILE A 135 6.14 6.19 -5.31
N PHE A 136 5.90 7.16 -4.42
CA PHE A 136 4.79 7.11 -3.48
C PHE A 136 3.60 7.85 -4.10
N ALA A 137 2.50 7.14 -4.34
CA ALA A 137 1.39 7.63 -5.16
C ALA A 137 0.53 8.73 -4.50
N ASP A 138 0.68 8.93 -3.19
CA ASP A 138 0.01 9.95 -2.38
C ASP A 138 0.96 11.04 -1.86
N ALA A 139 2.22 11.01 -2.30
CA ALA A 139 3.27 11.94 -1.90
C ALA A 139 2.99 13.39 -2.35
N PRO A 140 3.65 14.41 -1.75
CA PRO A 140 4.73 14.33 -0.74
C PRO A 140 4.27 14.07 0.70
N LYS A 141 3.01 14.34 1.02
CA LYS A 141 2.50 14.33 2.41
C LYS A 141 1.39 13.31 2.67
N GLY A 142 0.80 12.70 1.64
CA GLY A 142 -0.30 11.75 1.78
C GLY A 142 -1.68 12.39 1.95
N LEU A 143 -1.83 13.69 1.67
CA LEU A 143 -3.03 14.47 2.01
C LEU A 143 -4.09 14.53 0.92
N LYS A 144 -3.68 14.35 -0.33
CA LYS A 144 -4.58 14.46 -1.48
C LYS A 144 -5.15 13.10 -1.81
N SER A 145 -6.37 13.08 -2.32
CA SER A 145 -7.06 11.84 -2.70
C SER A 145 -8.02 12.11 -3.84
N VAL A 146 -8.20 11.11 -4.70
CA VAL A 146 -9.36 11.01 -5.55
C VAL A 146 -10.43 10.25 -4.78
N GLU A 147 -11.55 10.91 -4.56
CA GLU A 147 -12.67 10.37 -3.81
C GLU A 147 -13.60 9.58 -4.73
N PHE A 148 -13.99 8.38 -4.31
CA PHE A 148 -14.93 7.56 -5.07
C PHE A 148 -15.97 6.91 -4.15
N ASP A 149 -17.25 7.15 -4.45
CA ASP A 149 -18.37 6.65 -3.67
C ASP A 149 -18.64 5.17 -3.98
N ILE A 150 -18.64 4.37 -2.92
CA ILE A 150 -18.87 2.92 -3.01
C ILE A 150 -20.12 2.50 -2.26
N ASN A 151 -20.62 3.35 -1.36
CA ASN A 151 -21.83 3.14 -0.55
C ASN A 151 -21.85 1.76 0.15
N GLY A 152 -20.69 1.32 0.64
CA GLY A 152 -20.56 0.10 1.44
C GLY A 152 -21.29 0.23 2.78
N THR A 153 -21.39 -0.87 3.50
CA THR A 153 -22.00 -0.95 4.83
C THR A 153 -21.28 -0.02 5.79
N PHE A 154 -19.95 -0.13 5.85
CA PHE A 154 -19.09 0.62 6.77
C PHE A 154 -18.35 1.76 6.07
N ILE A 155 -17.80 1.51 4.88
CA ILE A 155 -17.05 2.47 4.08
C ILE A 155 -17.97 3.04 3.00
N LYS A 156 -18.31 4.33 3.12
CA LYS A 156 -19.15 5.01 2.11
C LYS A 156 -18.34 5.43 0.88
N LYS A 157 -17.06 5.76 1.09
CA LYS A 157 -16.17 6.34 0.09
C LYS A 157 -14.75 5.83 0.29
N VAL A 158 -14.06 5.58 -0.81
CA VAL A 158 -12.61 5.32 -0.82
C VAL A 158 -11.85 6.59 -1.22
N TYR A 159 -10.63 6.72 -0.70
CA TYR A 159 -9.76 7.88 -0.90
C TYR A 159 -8.48 7.40 -1.60
N ILE A 160 -8.55 7.32 -2.92
CA ILE A 160 -7.52 6.71 -3.76
C ILE A 160 -6.33 7.66 -3.89
N ALA A 161 -5.11 7.12 -3.78
CA ALA A 161 -3.90 7.89 -4.02
C ALA A 161 -3.88 8.47 -5.45
N PRO A 162 -3.64 9.78 -5.63
CA PRO A 162 -3.81 10.45 -6.93
C PRO A 162 -3.10 9.78 -8.10
N ALA A 163 -1.81 9.43 -7.96
CA ALA A 163 -1.08 8.83 -9.07
C ALA A 163 -1.59 7.43 -9.44
N ILE A 164 -2.18 6.68 -8.49
CA ILE A 164 -2.85 5.42 -8.79
C ILE A 164 -4.15 5.70 -9.54
N ALA A 165 -4.97 6.64 -9.05
CA ALA A 165 -6.26 6.97 -9.66
C ALA A 165 -6.14 7.53 -11.08
N GLU A 166 -5.02 8.18 -11.40
CA GLU A 166 -4.71 8.70 -12.75
C GLU A 166 -4.19 7.63 -13.72
N ALA A 167 -3.85 6.43 -13.24
CA ALA A 167 -3.35 5.37 -14.10
C ALA A 167 -4.49 4.71 -14.91
N ASP A 168 -4.19 4.30 -16.13
CA ASP A 168 -5.16 3.59 -16.99
C ASP A 168 -5.42 2.17 -16.48
N ILE A 169 -4.40 1.52 -15.91
CA ILE A 169 -4.46 0.14 -15.41
C ILE A 169 -3.82 0.03 -14.03
N LEU A 170 -4.48 -0.70 -13.12
CA LEU A 170 -3.91 -1.13 -11.84
C LEU A 170 -3.45 -2.59 -11.89
N LEU A 171 -2.17 -2.84 -11.67
CA LEU A 171 -1.65 -4.17 -11.39
C LEU A 171 -1.22 -4.25 -9.93
N SER A 172 -1.92 -5.06 -9.14
CA SER A 172 -1.48 -5.42 -7.78
C SER A 172 -0.51 -6.59 -7.86
N LEU A 173 0.72 -6.39 -7.41
CA LEU A 173 1.69 -7.45 -7.19
C LEU A 173 1.96 -7.54 -5.69
N ALA A 174 1.39 -8.57 -5.07
CA ALA A 174 1.46 -8.79 -3.64
C ALA A 174 2.11 -10.15 -3.36
N HIS A 175 2.77 -10.30 -2.20
CA HIS A 175 3.01 -11.63 -1.66
C HIS A 175 1.92 -11.97 -0.65
N PHE A 176 1.53 -13.23 -0.62
CA PHE A 176 0.49 -13.72 0.27
C PHE A 176 0.99 -13.76 1.71
N LYS A 177 0.16 -13.31 2.64
CA LYS A 177 0.45 -13.33 4.09
C LYS A 177 -0.85 -13.35 4.89
N CYS A 178 -0.75 -13.72 6.16
CA CYS A 178 -1.79 -13.48 7.16
C CYS A 178 -1.54 -12.13 7.86
N HIS A 179 -2.37 -11.79 8.85
CA HIS A 179 -2.23 -10.58 9.64
C HIS A 179 -2.81 -10.82 11.04
N ASP A 180 -2.36 -10.04 12.01
CA ASP A 180 -2.81 -10.12 13.40
C ASP A 180 -4.26 -9.64 13.58
N VAL A 181 -4.68 -8.64 12.81
CA VAL A 181 -6.07 -8.11 12.82
C VAL A 181 -6.91 -8.44 11.57
N MET A 182 -6.42 -9.30 10.66
CA MET A 182 -7.21 -9.81 9.52
C MET A 182 -6.78 -11.23 9.13
N SER A 183 -7.72 -12.03 8.68
CA SER A 183 -7.50 -13.43 8.33
C SER A 183 -6.62 -13.61 7.08
N VAL A 184 -6.70 -12.73 6.07
CA VAL A 184 -5.98 -12.86 4.79
C VAL A 184 -5.47 -11.51 4.29
N GLY A 185 -4.18 -11.46 3.93
CA GLY A 185 -3.54 -10.32 3.28
C GLY A 185 -3.37 -10.48 1.76
N GLY A 186 -2.16 -10.24 1.26
CA GLY A 186 -1.88 -10.25 -0.18
C GLY A 186 -2.56 -9.10 -0.94
N ALA A 187 -3.09 -9.40 -2.12
CA ALA A 187 -3.70 -8.41 -3.02
C ALA A 187 -4.84 -7.64 -2.35
N LEU A 188 -5.62 -8.30 -1.48
CA LEU A 188 -6.75 -7.68 -0.77
C LEU A 188 -6.29 -6.45 0.04
N LYS A 189 -5.27 -6.61 0.89
CA LYS A 189 -4.68 -5.49 1.65
C LYS A 189 -3.91 -4.55 0.73
N ASN A 190 -3.19 -5.08 -0.26
CA ASN A 190 -2.38 -4.29 -1.17
C ASN A 190 -3.21 -3.25 -1.94
N ILE A 191 -4.44 -3.58 -2.34
CA ILE A 191 -5.35 -2.62 -2.97
C ILE A 191 -6.26 -1.93 -1.95
N GLY A 192 -6.85 -2.67 -1.01
CA GLY A 192 -7.82 -2.13 -0.05
C GLY A 192 -7.22 -1.07 0.85
N VAL A 193 -6.01 -1.31 1.37
CA VAL A 193 -5.27 -0.36 2.21
C VAL A 193 -4.19 0.35 1.39
N GLY A 194 -3.46 -0.39 0.56
CA GLY A 194 -2.29 0.14 -0.13
C GLY A 194 -2.60 1.13 -1.24
N CYS A 195 -3.78 1.11 -1.88
CA CYS A 195 -4.14 2.14 -2.86
C CYS A 195 -4.72 3.42 -2.23
N GLN A 196 -4.92 3.43 -0.91
CA GLN A 196 -5.51 4.57 -0.21
C GLN A 196 -4.45 5.61 0.16
N SER A 197 -4.86 6.88 0.20
CA SER A 197 -4.12 7.93 0.91
C SER A 197 -4.19 7.73 2.43
N LYS A 198 -3.55 8.62 3.20
CA LYS A 198 -3.63 8.61 4.66
C LYS A 198 -5.06 8.73 5.19
N GLN A 199 -5.90 9.52 4.52
CA GLN A 199 -7.31 9.68 4.91
C GLN A 199 -8.08 8.37 4.75
N GLY A 200 -7.92 7.67 3.62
CA GLY A 200 -8.59 6.38 3.42
C GLY A 200 -8.11 5.32 4.40
N LYS A 201 -6.81 5.29 4.70
CA LYS A 201 -6.23 4.40 5.72
C LYS A 201 -6.83 4.68 7.10
N TRP A 202 -7.07 5.93 7.48
CA TRP A 202 -7.75 6.25 8.73
C TRP A 202 -9.12 5.60 8.82
N TRP A 203 -9.99 5.81 7.82
CA TRP A 203 -11.38 5.32 7.84
C TRP A 203 -11.50 3.80 7.72
N ILE A 204 -10.46 3.13 7.23
CA ILE A 204 -10.38 1.67 7.28
C ILE A 204 -10.11 1.20 8.72
N HIS A 205 -9.20 1.85 9.44
CA HIS A 205 -8.77 1.41 10.78
C HIS A 205 -9.59 2.02 11.93
N HIS A 206 -10.35 3.07 11.66
CA HIS A 206 -11.12 3.83 12.65
C HIS A 206 -12.53 4.11 12.15
N ASN A 207 -13.48 4.09 13.06
CA ASN A 207 -14.89 4.39 12.81
C ASN A 207 -15.32 5.73 13.45
N ALA A 208 -14.36 6.54 13.93
CA ALA A 208 -14.57 7.84 14.52
C ALA A 208 -13.53 8.85 14.01
N LYS A 209 -13.85 10.14 14.14
CA LYS A 209 -12.90 11.22 13.85
C LYS A 209 -11.80 11.28 14.91
N LEU A 210 -10.67 11.88 14.53
CA LEU A 210 -9.59 12.17 15.46
C LEU A 210 -10.03 13.21 16.50
N GLU A 211 -9.64 13.00 17.75
CA GLU A 211 -9.91 13.92 18.84
C GLU A 211 -8.71 14.20 19.74
N ILE A 212 -8.82 15.27 20.54
CA ILE A 212 -7.80 15.67 21.52
C ILE A 212 -8.36 15.53 22.93
N ASP A 213 -7.64 14.78 23.75
CA ASP A 213 -7.78 14.76 25.20
C ASP A 213 -7.22 16.05 25.81
N GLN A 214 -8.12 16.93 26.22
CA GLN A 214 -7.78 18.26 26.73
C GLN A 214 -7.07 18.22 28.09
N GLU A 215 -7.24 17.13 28.86
CA GLU A 215 -6.57 16.96 30.15
C GLU A 215 -5.09 16.65 29.94
N LYS A 216 -4.77 15.78 28.97
CA LYS A 216 -3.38 15.43 28.62
C LYS A 216 -2.65 16.50 27.84
N CYS A 217 -3.37 17.33 27.06
CA CYS A 217 -2.73 18.36 26.25
C CYS A 217 -2.05 19.40 27.15
N ASN A 218 -0.74 19.62 27.02
CA ASN A 218 -0.01 20.63 27.79
C ASN A 218 0.16 21.98 27.04
N GLY A 219 -0.39 22.09 25.82
CA GLY A 219 -0.33 23.33 25.04
C GLY A 219 1.00 23.59 24.31
N CYS A 220 1.90 22.61 24.18
CA CYS A 220 3.23 22.83 23.59
C CYS A 220 3.22 23.31 22.12
N GLY A 221 2.16 23.01 21.36
CA GLY A 221 2.00 23.47 19.98
C GLY A 221 2.77 22.66 18.93
N GLU A 222 3.53 21.61 19.27
CA GLU A 222 4.28 20.80 18.29
C GLU A 222 3.36 20.22 17.20
N CYS A 223 2.17 19.76 17.59
CA CYS A 223 1.14 19.27 16.67
C CYS A 223 0.63 20.33 15.69
N VAL A 224 0.65 21.62 16.04
CA VAL A 224 0.26 22.72 15.14
C VAL A 224 1.26 22.81 13.99
N SER A 225 2.56 22.88 14.33
CA SER A 225 3.63 22.95 13.34
C SER A 225 3.73 21.69 12.49
N ALA A 226 3.43 20.53 13.09
CA ALA A 226 3.47 19.25 12.39
C ALA A 226 2.26 19.03 11.46
N CYS A 227 1.12 19.67 11.71
CA CYS A 227 -0.12 19.37 11.00
C CYS A 227 0.00 19.71 9.51
N PRO A 228 0.02 18.70 8.61
CA PRO A 228 0.27 18.94 7.20
C PRO A 228 -0.92 19.63 6.51
N ALA A 229 -2.11 19.58 7.11
CA ALA A 229 -3.34 20.20 6.64
C ALA A 229 -3.60 21.59 7.26
N ASN A 230 -2.73 22.07 8.16
CA ASN A 230 -2.95 23.29 8.95
C ASN A 230 -4.32 23.28 9.68
N ALA A 231 -4.69 22.11 10.20
CA ALA A 231 -5.99 21.84 10.82
C ALA A 231 -5.95 21.90 12.35
N ILE A 232 -4.85 22.32 12.96
CA ILE A 232 -4.71 22.39 14.41
C ILE A 232 -4.29 23.80 14.79
N ILE A 233 -4.91 24.36 15.83
CA ILE A 233 -4.60 25.68 16.40
C ILE A 233 -4.39 25.56 17.91
N LEU A 234 -3.74 26.55 18.50
CA LEU A 234 -3.75 26.75 19.94
C LEU A 234 -4.82 27.78 20.30
N SER A 235 -5.70 27.40 21.24
CA SER A 235 -6.73 28.27 21.81
C SER A 235 -6.83 27.98 23.31
N ASN A 236 -6.83 29.04 24.13
CA ASN A 236 -6.84 28.94 25.59
C ASN A 236 -5.72 28.03 26.15
N GLY A 237 -4.52 28.09 25.55
CA GLY A 237 -3.38 27.28 25.97
C GLY A 237 -3.49 25.79 25.65
N LYS A 238 -4.45 25.37 24.81
CA LYS A 238 -4.66 23.98 24.42
C LYS A 238 -4.82 23.83 22.92
N ALA A 239 -4.47 22.65 22.40
CA ALA A 239 -4.65 22.33 20.99
C ALA A 239 -6.13 22.06 20.66
N GLN A 240 -6.58 22.57 19.52
CA GLN A 240 -7.92 22.35 18.98
C GLN A 240 -7.84 21.97 17.49
N ILE A 241 -8.68 21.04 17.06
CA ILE A 241 -8.81 20.64 15.65
C ILE A 241 -9.86 21.53 14.97
N ILE A 242 -9.53 22.06 13.80
CA ILE A 242 -10.46 22.71 12.87
C ILE A 242 -11.09 21.60 12.01
N PRO A 243 -12.36 21.20 12.28
CA PRO A 243 -12.94 20.01 11.67
C PRO A 243 -13.00 20.06 10.15
N GLU A 244 -13.15 21.25 9.57
CA GLU A 244 -13.30 21.46 8.13
C GLU A 244 -11.97 21.30 7.37
N LYS A 245 -10.83 21.38 8.07
CA LYS A 245 -9.50 21.20 7.49
C LYS A 245 -8.91 19.83 7.79
N CYS A 246 -9.40 19.16 8.83
CA CYS A 246 -8.87 17.87 9.25
C CYS A 246 -9.29 16.78 8.27
N ILE A 247 -8.32 16.03 7.78
CA ILE A 247 -8.53 14.84 6.93
C ILE A 247 -8.29 13.53 7.69
N ASP A 248 -8.20 13.61 9.02
CA ASP A 248 -7.97 12.48 9.92
C ASP A 248 -6.69 11.65 9.59
N CYS A 249 -5.66 12.26 8.99
CA CYS A 249 -4.42 11.56 8.60
C CYS A 249 -3.52 11.09 9.77
N ALA A 250 -3.93 11.34 11.02
CA ALA A 250 -3.24 10.95 12.26
C ALA A 250 -1.80 11.46 12.46
N PHE A 251 -1.29 12.35 11.60
CA PHE A 251 0.11 12.78 11.68
C PHE A 251 0.47 13.46 13.02
N CYS A 252 -0.48 14.17 13.63
CA CYS A 252 -0.29 14.81 14.93
C CYS A 252 -0.18 13.83 16.11
N ILE A 253 -0.56 12.56 15.95
CA ILE A 253 -0.34 11.53 16.97
C ILE A 253 1.17 11.33 17.21
N ASP A 254 1.97 11.32 16.14
CA ASP A 254 3.42 11.12 16.20
C ASP A 254 4.14 12.26 16.92
N TYR A 255 3.62 13.49 16.80
CA TYR A 255 4.22 14.71 17.36
C TYR A 255 3.64 15.11 18.71
N CYS A 256 2.80 14.27 19.31
CA CYS A 256 2.23 14.55 20.62
C CYS A 256 2.88 13.66 21.67
N THR A 257 3.96 14.16 22.27
CA THR A 257 4.66 13.47 23.38
C THR A 257 3.75 13.16 24.56
N GLN A 258 2.69 13.95 24.76
CA GLN A 258 1.70 13.75 25.80
C GLN A 258 0.68 12.62 25.49
N GLY A 259 0.65 12.13 24.24
CA GLY A 259 -0.36 11.17 23.80
C GLY A 259 -1.79 11.70 23.95
N ALA A 260 -2.00 12.99 23.69
CA ALA A 260 -3.30 13.64 23.84
C ALA A 260 -4.25 13.31 22.67
N PHE A 261 -3.75 12.97 21.50
CA PHE A 261 -4.60 12.58 20.37
C PHE A 261 -5.11 11.15 20.53
N LYS A 262 -6.41 10.93 20.30
CA LYS A 262 -7.06 9.63 20.39
C LYS A 262 -8.11 9.45 19.29
N SER A 263 -8.30 8.20 18.87
CA SER A 263 -9.57 7.77 18.28
C SER A 263 -10.47 7.28 19.41
N ARG A 264 -11.73 7.73 19.46
CA ARG A 264 -12.69 7.25 20.47
C ARG A 264 -13.19 5.83 20.22
N SER A 265 -12.97 5.26 19.05
CA SER A 265 -13.40 3.89 18.75
C SER A 265 -12.54 3.27 17.65
N PHE A 266 -12.21 2.00 17.89
CA PHE A 266 -11.65 1.10 16.90
C PHE A 266 -12.74 0.10 16.55
N PRO A 267 -12.89 -0.26 15.26
CA PRO A 267 -13.78 -1.35 14.89
C PRO A 267 -13.26 -2.66 15.48
N ASP A 268 -14.18 -3.60 15.74
CA ASP A 268 -13.77 -4.97 16.05
C ASP A 268 -13.13 -5.65 14.82
N ILE A 269 -12.58 -6.84 15.00
CA ILE A 269 -11.84 -7.55 13.95
C ILE A 269 -12.73 -7.84 12.74
N LEU A 270 -14.00 -8.20 12.93
CA LEU A 270 -14.91 -8.53 11.82
C LEU A 270 -15.26 -7.27 11.01
N GLU A 271 -15.49 -6.15 11.70
CA GLU A 271 -15.73 -4.87 11.05
C GLU A 271 -14.48 -4.38 10.31
N GLN A 272 -13.28 -4.51 10.89
CA GLN A 272 -12.01 -4.16 10.22
C GLN A 272 -11.83 -4.95 8.92
N GLU A 273 -12.04 -6.27 8.97
CA GLU A 273 -11.96 -7.15 7.79
C GLU A 273 -12.97 -6.72 6.71
N ALA A 274 -14.22 -6.44 7.10
CA ALA A 274 -15.26 -5.97 6.19
C ALA A 274 -14.88 -4.62 5.56
N ARG A 275 -14.34 -3.67 6.34
CA ARG A 275 -13.88 -2.36 5.85
C ARG A 275 -12.77 -2.49 4.81
N ILE A 276 -11.79 -3.37 5.03
CA ILE A 276 -10.73 -3.66 4.03
C ILE A 276 -11.34 -4.27 2.76
N GLY A 277 -12.26 -5.21 2.91
CA GLY A 277 -12.98 -5.82 1.80
C GLY A 277 -13.78 -4.80 0.98
N GLU A 278 -14.54 -3.93 1.64
CA GLU A 278 -15.28 -2.84 1.00
C GLU A 278 -14.37 -1.85 0.30
N ALA A 279 -13.25 -1.47 0.93
CA ALA A 279 -12.26 -0.60 0.30
C ALA A 279 -11.65 -1.24 -0.95
N ALA A 280 -11.28 -2.53 -0.88
CA ALA A 280 -10.75 -3.27 -2.01
C ALA A 280 -11.77 -3.37 -3.14
N ALA A 281 -13.02 -3.73 -2.84
CA ALA A 281 -14.12 -3.74 -3.80
C ALA A 281 -14.35 -2.36 -4.44
N GLY A 282 -14.18 -1.30 -3.65
CA GLY A 282 -14.21 0.09 -4.11
C GLY A 282 -13.14 0.40 -5.16
N ILE A 283 -11.90 -0.03 -4.92
CA ILE A 283 -10.80 0.11 -5.88
C ILE A 283 -11.09 -0.70 -7.16
N VAL A 284 -11.54 -1.95 -7.04
CA VAL A 284 -11.90 -2.77 -8.22
C VAL A 284 -13.02 -2.10 -9.01
N LYS A 285 -14.04 -1.57 -8.34
CA LYS A 285 -15.15 -0.86 -9.00
C LYS A 285 -14.70 0.41 -9.69
N PHE A 286 -13.73 1.13 -9.13
CA PHE A 286 -13.16 2.34 -9.74
C PHE A 286 -12.45 2.03 -11.07
N PHE A 287 -11.63 0.98 -11.10
CA PHE A 287 -10.89 0.57 -12.31
C PHE A 287 -11.71 -0.29 -13.29
N GLY A 288 -12.84 -0.87 -12.85
CA GLY A 288 -13.65 -1.73 -13.69
C GLY A 288 -12.88 -2.98 -14.15
N ASP A 289 -12.77 -3.17 -15.46
CA ASP A 289 -12.02 -4.26 -16.09
C ASP A 289 -10.51 -3.97 -16.25
N LYS A 290 -10.05 -2.77 -15.88
CA LYS A 290 -8.65 -2.34 -15.99
C LYS A 290 -7.83 -2.60 -14.71
N CYS A 291 -8.14 -3.68 -13.99
CA CYS A 291 -7.35 -4.11 -12.83
C CYS A 291 -7.01 -5.61 -12.85
N VAL A 292 -5.78 -5.94 -12.49
CA VAL A 292 -5.28 -7.33 -12.41
C VAL A 292 -4.49 -7.56 -11.12
N PHE A 293 -4.45 -8.81 -10.66
CA PHE A 293 -3.87 -9.16 -9.37
C PHE A 293 -2.95 -10.38 -9.51
N ILE A 294 -1.75 -10.28 -8.94
CA ILE A 294 -0.79 -11.38 -8.82
C ILE A 294 -0.43 -11.53 -7.34
N ASN A 295 -0.70 -12.72 -6.79
CA ASN A 295 -0.28 -13.08 -5.43
C ASN A 295 0.86 -14.11 -5.50
N LEU A 296 1.99 -13.79 -4.86
CA LEU A 296 3.12 -14.69 -4.69
C LEU A 296 3.02 -15.38 -3.33
N ALA A 297 2.73 -16.67 -3.31
CA ALA A 297 2.74 -17.47 -2.08
C ALA A 297 4.17 -17.92 -1.77
N MET A 298 4.92 -17.06 -1.08
CA MET A 298 6.31 -17.31 -0.70
C MET A 298 6.64 -16.67 0.64
N ASP A 299 7.57 -17.28 1.37
CA ASP A 299 8.10 -16.79 2.64
C ASP A 299 6.99 -16.32 3.62
N ILE A 300 5.90 -17.12 3.72
CA ILE A 300 4.67 -16.78 4.44
C ILE A 300 4.93 -16.77 5.95
N VAL A 301 4.72 -15.61 6.57
CA VAL A 301 4.79 -15.39 8.02
C VAL A 301 3.40 -15.19 8.65
N PRO A 302 3.22 -15.49 9.94
CA PRO A 302 1.93 -15.34 10.61
C PRO A 302 1.51 -13.89 10.87
N LEU A 303 2.44 -12.92 10.83
CA LEU A 303 2.22 -11.50 11.13
C LEU A 303 2.41 -10.61 9.90
N CYS A 304 2.05 -9.32 10.02
CA CYS A 304 2.32 -8.31 8.98
C CYS A 304 3.84 -8.06 8.82
N ASP A 305 4.24 -7.54 7.64
CA ASP A 305 5.55 -6.87 7.48
C ASP A 305 5.57 -5.53 8.21
#